data_AF-A0A7S4W2P8-F1
#
_entry.id   AF-A0A7S4W2P8-F1
#
_cell.length_a   1.000
_cell.length_b   1.000
_cell.length_c   1.000
_cell.angle_alpha   90.00
_cell.angle_beta   90.00
_cell.angle_gamma   90.00
#
_symmetry.space_group_name_H-M   'P 1'
#
loop_
_entity.id
_entity.type
_entity.pdbx_description
1 polymer ?
#
loop_
_entity_poly.entity_id
_entity_poly.type
_entity_poly.pdbx_seq_one_letter_code
_entity_poly.pdbx_strand_id
1 'polypeptide(L)'
;MAPKAKAAAAAPAAKAEPKAKAKADSKKKEKSDRPKPEDEIPKVDSPDKDEYDAKIKKIGEEIEALSGEQRDLQAKINERSSGKEQFFAQKLEFRKQLDALSEQMNVFQERKDEINKAVGDKVQEGREMRQQLNKMKKSIGYSSESEIDDRIASIEFKLWTDSLTLKEEKKYLQEIQELKRNRPKVSQVNQMEQGLQTFDKGSALKGDISSINEEMFKLREQKRAVSEKLKELTEGRKEQEGDLGDIYTKKADLGKQIAEKVKERNQIRDDFRAAEKDYREYQAKLRSIRVERQNEQRRAWEAEQDAKRKQQKAEKLDEQPHVAEITLIEQTILFCKSLTQSKGSDAKEEKKETVIESPEGTQVLLKKEERDEFYFAPTAKKKGKSGKKSGGSDSSKKPIKHNAETFRLFDQLKLDAPITTDDIPATLEKLEEKLEFYQAKVKKWEETKEIEKRKIYEGQEAEEEEEPEKKGDEEKEKEEEEEKKDEKEED
;
A
#
# COMPACT_ATOMS: atom_id res chain seq x y z
N MET A 1 -22.84 6.27 -62.44
CA MET A 1 -22.39 7.50 -63.12
C MET A 1 -21.18 8.06 -62.37
N ALA A 2 -19.98 7.79 -62.89
CA ALA A 2 -18.86 8.74 -62.81
C ALA A 2 -19.06 9.79 -63.94
N PRO A 3 -18.43 10.98 -63.94
CA PRO A 3 -16.97 11.19 -64.05
C PRO A 3 -16.41 12.27 -63.07
N LYS A 4 -15.22 12.13 -62.46
CA LYS A 4 -13.83 12.41 -62.91
C LYS A 4 -13.42 13.89 -63.12
N ALA A 5 -12.48 14.35 -62.29
CA ALA A 5 -11.20 15.08 -62.59
C ALA A 5 -10.57 15.51 -61.24
N LYS A 6 -9.38 15.12 -60.74
CA LYS A 6 -8.00 14.87 -61.21
C LYS A 6 -7.14 16.15 -61.41
N ALA A 7 -6.32 16.48 -60.41
CA ALA A 7 -5.00 17.12 -60.49
C ALA A 7 -4.28 16.86 -59.14
N ALA A 8 -3.26 15.99 -59.02
CA ALA A 8 -1.86 16.05 -59.47
C ALA A 8 -0.91 16.83 -58.52
N ALA A 9 -0.26 16.05 -57.65
CA ALA A 9 1.13 16.06 -57.19
C ALA A 9 1.95 17.37 -57.06
N ALA A 10 2.52 17.59 -55.87
CA ALA A 10 3.86 18.15 -55.68
C ALA A 10 4.47 17.67 -54.35
N ALA A 11 5.69 17.13 -54.42
CA ALA A 11 6.50 16.59 -53.32
C ALA A 11 7.23 17.70 -52.51
N PRO A 12 7.66 17.44 -51.26
CA PRO A 12 8.31 18.44 -50.41
C PRO A 12 9.81 18.56 -50.75
N ALA A 13 10.28 19.79 -50.94
CA ALA A 13 11.68 20.12 -51.16
C ALA A 13 12.42 20.33 -49.83
N ALA A 14 13.61 19.73 -49.73
CA ALA A 14 14.57 19.90 -48.64
C ALA A 14 15.61 20.98 -48.95
N LYS A 15 16.18 21.55 -47.86
CA LYS A 15 17.41 22.35 -47.71
C LYS A 15 17.37 23.84 -48.13
N ALA A 16 17.57 24.72 -47.14
CA ALA A 16 18.62 25.74 -47.16
C ALA A 16 18.73 26.44 -45.79
N GLU A 17 19.90 26.30 -45.15
CA GLU A 17 20.37 27.09 -44.02
C GLU A 17 20.57 28.57 -44.41
N PRO A 18 20.32 29.54 -43.52
CA PRO A 18 20.96 30.84 -43.60
C PRO A 18 21.98 31.03 -42.48
N LYS A 19 23.23 31.08 -42.96
CA LYS A 19 24.44 31.70 -42.41
C LYS A 19 24.30 32.58 -41.16
N ALA A 20 25.17 32.22 -40.22
CA ALA A 20 25.75 33.06 -39.18
C ALA A 20 26.19 34.45 -39.68
N LYS A 21 25.83 35.49 -38.90
CA LYS A 21 26.58 36.74 -38.81
C LYS A 21 27.00 36.96 -37.36
N ALA A 22 28.31 37.09 -37.20
CA ALA A 22 29.01 37.40 -35.97
C ALA A 22 28.64 38.79 -35.41
N LYS A 23 28.48 38.85 -34.09
CA LYS A 23 28.85 39.96 -33.19
C LYS A 23 29.21 39.29 -31.87
N ALA A 24 30.48 39.22 -31.48
CA ALA A 24 31.33 40.29 -30.96
C ALA A 24 31.56 40.00 -29.47
N ASP A 25 32.83 39.72 -29.16
CA ASP A 25 33.44 39.50 -27.87
C ASP A 25 32.76 40.19 -26.68
N SER A 26 32.33 39.39 -25.69
CA SER A 26 32.16 39.84 -24.32
C SER A 26 32.98 38.93 -23.40
N LYS A 27 34.25 39.31 -23.23
CA LYS A 27 35.08 39.20 -22.02
C LYS A 27 34.78 38.02 -21.09
N LYS A 28 35.55 36.97 -21.32
CA LYS A 28 35.85 35.83 -20.44
C LYS A 28 36.11 36.33 -19.00
N LYS A 29 35.13 36.15 -18.10
CA LYS A 29 35.39 36.05 -16.66
C LYS A 29 35.93 34.65 -16.40
N GLU A 30 37.11 34.55 -15.82
CA GLU A 30 37.72 33.30 -15.36
C GLU A 30 36.69 32.47 -14.58
N LYS A 31 36.31 31.31 -15.16
CA LYS A 31 35.67 30.22 -14.42
C LYS A 31 36.78 29.55 -13.63
N SER A 32 36.61 29.38 -12.33
CA SER A 32 37.50 28.53 -11.55
C SER A 32 37.37 27.10 -12.07
N ASP A 33 38.48 26.51 -12.51
CA ASP A 33 38.61 25.12 -12.94
C ASP A 33 38.41 24.15 -11.76
N ARG A 34 37.16 23.96 -11.34
CA ARG A 34 36.73 22.78 -10.58
C ARG A 34 35.45 22.26 -11.24
N PRO A 35 35.41 20.99 -11.69
CA PRO A 35 34.18 20.41 -12.20
C PRO A 35 33.10 20.54 -11.12
N LYS A 36 31.92 21.03 -11.50
CA LYS A 36 30.80 21.04 -10.56
C LYS A 36 30.38 19.57 -10.38
N PRO A 37 30.21 19.08 -9.15
CA PRO A 37 29.78 17.69 -8.89
C PRO A 37 28.38 17.37 -9.44
N GLU A 38 27.65 18.37 -9.96
CA GLU A 38 26.38 18.19 -10.68
C GLU A 38 26.56 17.61 -12.09
N ASP A 39 27.72 17.81 -12.71
CA ASP A 39 28.00 17.37 -14.09
C ASP A 39 28.50 15.91 -14.18
N GLU A 40 28.77 15.27 -13.04
CA GLU A 40 29.23 13.87 -12.93
C GLU A 40 28.07 12.86 -12.82
N ILE A 41 26.83 13.32 -12.63
CA ILE A 41 25.67 12.42 -12.53
C ILE A 41 25.13 12.14 -13.94
N PRO A 42 25.06 10.86 -14.37
CA PRO A 42 24.49 10.48 -15.66
C PRO A 42 23.06 11.01 -15.79
N LYS A 43 22.82 11.81 -16.83
CA LYS A 43 21.52 12.40 -17.11
C LYS A 43 20.53 11.29 -17.49
N VAL A 44 19.51 11.09 -16.65
CA VAL A 44 18.37 10.22 -16.97
C VAL A 44 17.32 11.06 -17.69
N ASP A 45 16.89 10.61 -18.86
CA ASP A 45 15.85 11.30 -19.64
C ASP A 45 14.47 11.17 -18.96
N SER A 46 13.62 12.18 -19.17
CA SER A 46 12.28 12.16 -18.57
C SER A 46 11.41 11.12 -19.28
N PRO A 47 10.66 10.27 -18.55
CA PRO A 47 9.74 9.32 -19.17
C PRO A 47 8.66 10.05 -19.99
N ASP A 48 8.46 9.62 -21.24
CA ASP A 48 7.41 10.17 -22.12
C ASP A 48 6.03 9.68 -21.67
N LYS A 49 5.27 10.57 -21.05
CA LYS A 49 3.93 10.31 -20.49
C LYS A 49 2.87 10.12 -21.57
N ASP A 50 2.98 10.86 -22.68
CA ASP A 50 1.95 10.86 -23.72
C ASP A 50 2.01 9.55 -24.52
N GLU A 51 3.21 9.05 -24.80
CA GLU A 51 3.39 7.73 -25.41
C GLU A 51 2.92 6.58 -24.51
N TYR A 52 3.20 6.68 -23.21
CA TYR A 52 2.76 5.70 -22.21
C TYR A 52 1.24 5.64 -22.12
N ASP A 53 0.58 6.79 -22.00
CA ASP A 53 -0.88 6.88 -21.93
C ASP A 53 -1.54 6.37 -23.22
N ALA A 54 -0.95 6.67 -24.38
CA ALA A 54 -1.42 6.14 -25.66
C ALA A 54 -1.29 4.61 -25.75
N LYS A 55 -0.18 4.04 -25.29
CA LYS A 55 0.05 2.57 -25.28
C LYS A 55 -0.90 1.87 -24.31
N ILE A 56 -1.12 2.42 -23.11
CA ILE A 56 -2.07 1.87 -22.14
C ILE A 56 -3.51 1.95 -22.64
N LYS A 57 -3.92 3.06 -23.25
CA LYS A 57 -5.28 3.21 -23.79
C LYS A 57 -5.56 2.15 -24.86
N LYS A 58 -4.64 1.96 -25.81
CA LYS A 58 -4.78 0.93 -26.86
C LYS A 58 -4.92 -0.48 -26.28
N ILE A 59 -4.06 -0.86 -25.34
CA ILE A 59 -4.15 -2.18 -24.70
C ILE A 59 -5.41 -2.29 -23.83
N GLY A 60 -5.85 -1.19 -23.21
CA GLY A 60 -7.10 -1.11 -22.47
C GLY A 60 -8.32 -1.40 -23.36
N GLU A 61 -8.40 -0.74 -24.52
CA GLU A 61 -9.45 -0.96 -25.52
C GLU A 61 -9.46 -2.41 -26.04
N GLU A 62 -8.28 -2.99 -26.31
CA GLU A 62 -8.15 -4.40 -26.71
C GLU A 62 -8.64 -5.37 -25.60
N ILE A 63 -8.29 -5.10 -24.33
CA ILE A 63 -8.75 -5.89 -23.19
C ILE A 63 -10.27 -5.78 -23.04
N GLU A 64 -10.83 -4.58 -23.19
CA GLU A 64 -12.28 -4.34 -23.09
C GLU A 64 -13.06 -5.05 -24.20
N ALA A 65 -12.56 -5.03 -25.44
CA ALA A 65 -13.14 -5.74 -26.56
C ALA A 65 -13.16 -7.26 -26.31
N LEU A 66 -12.01 -7.85 -25.96
CA LEU A 66 -11.91 -9.28 -25.66
C LEU A 66 -12.76 -9.68 -24.43
N SER A 67 -12.81 -8.80 -23.41
CA SER A 67 -13.66 -9.01 -22.24
C SER A 67 -15.15 -8.92 -22.58
N GLY A 68 -15.53 -8.07 -23.55
CA GLY A 68 -16.88 -8.00 -24.11
C GLY A 68 -17.27 -9.32 -24.77
N GLU A 69 -16.43 -9.82 -25.69
CA GLU A 69 -16.64 -11.12 -26.34
C GLU A 69 -16.73 -12.27 -25.32
N GLN A 70 -15.90 -12.25 -24.28
CA GLN A 70 -15.92 -13.24 -23.21
C GLN A 70 -17.24 -13.21 -22.41
N ARG A 71 -17.80 -12.01 -22.16
CA ARG A 71 -19.12 -11.84 -21.52
C ARG A 71 -20.24 -12.35 -22.42
N ASP A 72 -20.18 -12.08 -23.72
CA ASP A 72 -21.17 -12.57 -24.69
C ASP A 72 -21.17 -14.10 -24.78
N LEU A 73 -19.99 -14.72 -24.80
CA LEU A 73 -19.87 -16.18 -24.72
C LEU A 73 -20.39 -16.71 -23.38
N GLN A 74 -20.14 -16.01 -22.27
CA GLN A 74 -20.69 -16.39 -20.97
C GLN A 74 -22.22 -16.30 -20.91
N ALA A 75 -22.82 -15.28 -21.52
CA ALA A 75 -24.27 -15.16 -21.64
C ALA A 75 -24.85 -16.34 -22.44
N LYS A 76 -24.25 -16.66 -23.59
CA LYS A 76 -24.63 -17.84 -24.41
C LYS A 76 -24.49 -19.16 -23.64
N ILE A 77 -23.46 -19.30 -22.80
CA ILE A 77 -23.30 -20.45 -21.91
C ILE A 77 -24.43 -20.52 -20.90
N ASN A 78 -24.74 -19.41 -20.22
CA ASN A 78 -25.76 -19.38 -19.17
C ASN A 78 -27.17 -19.66 -19.73
N GLU A 79 -27.51 -19.10 -20.89
CA GLU A 79 -28.79 -19.35 -21.57
C GLU A 79 -28.97 -20.83 -21.89
N ARG A 80 -27.96 -21.45 -22.53
CA ARG A 80 -28.00 -22.87 -22.91
C ARG A 80 -27.83 -23.83 -21.72
N SER A 81 -27.22 -23.38 -20.62
CA SER A 81 -27.01 -24.20 -19.42
C SER A 81 -28.22 -24.19 -18.45
N SER A 82 -29.20 -23.31 -18.67
CA SER A 82 -30.43 -23.26 -17.87
C SER A 82 -31.15 -24.62 -17.82
N GLY A 83 -31.79 -24.93 -16.68
CA GLY A 83 -32.49 -26.21 -16.48
C GLY A 83 -31.59 -27.40 -16.07
N LYS A 84 -30.29 -27.18 -15.83
CA LYS A 84 -29.35 -28.23 -15.37
C LYS A 84 -29.87 -28.98 -14.13
N GLU A 85 -30.32 -28.25 -13.12
CA GLU A 85 -30.81 -28.82 -11.85
C GLU A 85 -32.07 -29.68 -12.05
N GLN A 86 -33.02 -29.20 -12.85
CA GLN A 86 -34.25 -29.93 -13.20
C GLN A 86 -33.94 -31.20 -13.99
N PHE A 87 -33.01 -31.13 -14.95
CA PHE A 87 -32.53 -32.30 -15.69
C PHE A 87 -31.90 -33.35 -14.77
N PHE A 88 -31.03 -32.94 -13.83
CA PHE A 88 -30.41 -33.88 -12.90
C PHE A 88 -31.42 -34.48 -11.91
N ALA A 89 -32.40 -33.71 -11.46
CA ALA A 89 -33.49 -34.20 -10.62
C ALA A 89 -34.32 -35.26 -11.36
N GLN A 90 -34.77 -34.98 -12.59
CA GLN A 90 -35.54 -35.94 -13.40
C GLN A 90 -34.71 -37.18 -13.77
N LYS A 91 -33.43 -37.01 -14.12
CA LYS A 91 -32.53 -38.14 -14.38
C LYS A 91 -32.33 -39.02 -13.15
N LEU A 92 -32.21 -38.41 -11.97
CA LEU A 92 -32.11 -39.15 -10.71
C LEU A 92 -33.40 -39.90 -10.40
N GLU A 93 -34.55 -39.28 -10.64
CA GLU A 93 -35.86 -39.91 -10.47
C GLU A 93 -36.04 -41.12 -11.40
N PHE A 94 -35.74 -40.98 -12.69
CA PHE A 94 -35.79 -42.11 -13.63
C PHE A 94 -34.80 -43.22 -13.27
N ARG A 95 -33.60 -42.89 -12.76
CA ARG A 95 -32.67 -43.90 -12.25
C ARG A 95 -33.23 -44.65 -11.04
N LYS A 96 -33.78 -43.93 -10.05
CA LYS A 96 -34.43 -44.55 -8.90
C LYS A 96 -35.58 -45.47 -9.33
N GLN A 97 -36.38 -45.06 -10.32
CA GLN A 97 -37.43 -45.90 -10.89
C GLN A 97 -36.87 -47.15 -11.58
N LEU A 98 -35.78 -47.02 -12.36
CA LEU A 98 -35.12 -48.17 -13.00
C LEU A 98 -34.50 -49.13 -11.97
N ASP A 99 -33.92 -48.62 -10.91
CA ASP A 99 -33.32 -49.41 -9.82
C ASP A 99 -34.43 -50.17 -9.08
N ALA A 100 -35.50 -49.49 -8.67
CA ALA A 100 -36.66 -50.11 -8.03
C ALA A 100 -37.33 -51.18 -8.90
N LEU A 101 -37.50 -50.92 -10.21
CA LEU A 101 -38.03 -51.93 -11.15
C LEU A 101 -37.07 -53.12 -11.30
N SER A 102 -35.76 -52.89 -11.24
CA SER A 102 -34.76 -53.97 -11.32
C SER A 102 -34.75 -54.83 -10.07
N GLU A 103 -34.89 -54.21 -8.88
CA GLU A 103 -35.05 -54.92 -7.61
C GLU A 103 -36.32 -55.78 -7.61
N GLN A 104 -37.46 -55.22 -8.04
CA GLN A 104 -38.71 -55.99 -8.17
C GLN A 104 -38.54 -57.18 -9.13
N MET A 105 -37.89 -56.97 -10.28
CA MET A 105 -37.59 -58.05 -11.22
C MET A 105 -36.71 -59.14 -10.61
N ASN A 106 -35.72 -58.79 -9.79
CA ASN A 106 -34.87 -59.76 -9.11
C ASN A 106 -35.68 -60.59 -8.11
N VAL A 107 -36.56 -59.97 -7.31
CA VAL A 107 -37.44 -60.68 -6.36
C VAL A 107 -38.35 -61.66 -7.08
N PHE A 108 -38.97 -61.26 -8.20
CA PHE A 108 -39.80 -62.16 -8.99
C PHE A 108 -38.99 -63.28 -9.66
N GLN A 109 -37.75 -63.00 -10.07
CA GLN A 109 -36.85 -64.00 -10.62
C GLN A 109 -36.42 -65.02 -9.56
N GLU A 110 -36.06 -64.58 -8.35
CA GLU A 110 -35.73 -65.43 -7.21
C GLU A 110 -36.92 -66.32 -6.85
N ARG A 111 -38.12 -65.75 -6.71
CA ARG A 111 -39.36 -66.51 -6.44
C ARG A 111 -39.65 -67.54 -7.54
N LYS A 112 -39.42 -67.18 -8.81
CA LYS A 112 -39.56 -68.11 -9.94
C LYS A 112 -38.55 -69.25 -9.85
N ASP A 113 -37.30 -68.97 -9.49
CA ASP A 113 -36.25 -69.98 -9.37
C ASP A 113 -36.50 -70.92 -8.17
N GLU A 114 -37.01 -70.40 -7.05
CA GLU A 114 -37.49 -71.20 -5.92
C GLU A 114 -38.64 -72.12 -6.31
N ILE A 115 -39.65 -71.61 -7.00
CA ILE A 115 -40.79 -72.42 -7.44
C ILE A 115 -40.35 -73.46 -8.47
N ASN A 116 -39.44 -73.11 -9.39
CA ASN A 116 -38.87 -74.07 -10.35
C ASN A 116 -38.09 -75.19 -9.64
N LYS A 117 -37.32 -74.87 -8.59
CA LYS A 117 -36.66 -75.89 -7.75
C LYS A 117 -37.68 -76.79 -7.09
N ALA A 118 -38.70 -76.22 -6.42
CA ALA A 118 -39.75 -76.99 -5.76
C ALA A 118 -40.54 -77.90 -6.74
N VAL A 119 -40.81 -77.42 -7.96
CA VAL A 119 -41.42 -78.24 -9.03
C VAL A 119 -40.47 -79.35 -9.46
N GLY A 120 -39.18 -79.06 -9.61
CA GLY A 120 -38.14 -80.04 -9.92
C GLY A 120 -38.06 -81.15 -8.88
N ASP A 121 -38.03 -80.78 -7.59
CA ASP A 121 -37.98 -81.69 -6.45
C ASP A 121 -39.23 -82.58 -6.40
N LYS A 122 -40.44 -82.02 -6.52
CA LYS A 122 -41.68 -82.80 -6.58
C LYS A 122 -41.70 -83.78 -7.77
N VAL A 123 -41.22 -83.35 -8.94
CA VAL A 123 -41.13 -84.23 -10.11
C VAL A 123 -40.12 -85.36 -9.87
N GLN A 124 -39.01 -85.08 -9.21
CA GLN A 124 -38.01 -86.06 -8.84
C GLN A 124 -38.53 -87.06 -7.79
N GLU A 125 -39.19 -86.59 -6.72
CA GLU A 125 -39.88 -87.43 -5.74
C GLU A 125 -40.90 -88.35 -6.40
N GLY A 126 -41.73 -87.81 -7.30
CA GLY A 126 -42.69 -88.61 -8.07
C GLY A 126 -42.02 -89.65 -8.97
N ARG A 127 -40.81 -89.38 -9.47
CA ARG A 127 -40.01 -90.34 -10.25
C ARG A 127 -39.40 -91.41 -9.36
N GLU A 128 -38.90 -91.06 -8.18
CA GLU A 128 -38.35 -91.99 -7.20
C GLU A 128 -39.44 -92.92 -6.64
N MET A 129 -40.60 -92.38 -6.28
CA MET A 129 -41.79 -93.15 -5.88
C MET A 129 -42.22 -94.12 -6.97
N ARG A 130 -42.24 -93.70 -8.25
CA ARG A 130 -42.48 -94.59 -9.40
C ARG A 130 -41.47 -95.72 -9.50
N GLN A 131 -40.19 -95.41 -9.33
CA GLN A 131 -39.13 -96.42 -9.38
C GLN A 131 -39.24 -97.42 -8.23
N GLN A 132 -39.51 -96.94 -7.02
CA GLN A 132 -39.73 -97.79 -5.84
C GLN A 132 -40.95 -98.69 -6.02
N LEU A 133 -42.07 -98.14 -6.48
CA LEU A 133 -43.29 -98.88 -6.77
C LEU A 133 -43.02 -99.97 -7.83
N ASN A 134 -42.33 -99.64 -8.92
CA ASN A 134 -41.98 -100.63 -9.94
C ASN A 134 -41.03 -101.72 -9.42
N LYS A 135 -40.07 -101.39 -8.55
CA LYS A 135 -39.20 -102.37 -7.89
C LYS A 135 -40.01 -103.30 -6.97
N MET A 136 -40.92 -102.74 -6.17
CA MET A 136 -41.79 -103.50 -5.26
C MET A 136 -42.75 -104.41 -6.04
N LYS A 137 -43.40 -103.90 -7.11
CA LYS A 137 -44.24 -104.71 -8.01
C LYS A 137 -43.48 -105.89 -8.61
N LYS A 138 -42.26 -105.66 -9.13
CA LYS A 138 -41.41 -106.74 -9.67
C LYS A 138 -41.02 -107.77 -8.61
N SER A 139 -40.79 -107.35 -7.36
CA SER A 139 -40.40 -108.25 -6.28
C SER A 139 -41.53 -109.14 -5.75
N ILE A 140 -42.78 -108.69 -5.87
CA ILE A 140 -43.95 -109.42 -5.35
C ILE A 140 -44.52 -110.37 -6.40
N GLY A 141 -44.53 -110.00 -7.67
CA GLY A 141 -44.94 -110.88 -8.79
C GLY A 141 -46.43 -111.19 -8.89
N TYR A 142 -47.24 -110.77 -7.90
CA TYR A 142 -48.70 -110.92 -7.87
C TYR A 142 -49.39 -109.56 -7.79
N SER A 143 -50.56 -109.45 -8.41
CA SER A 143 -51.29 -108.19 -8.62
C SER A 143 -52.28 -107.89 -7.51
N SER A 144 -52.87 -108.92 -6.91
CA SER A 144 -53.92 -108.79 -5.91
C SER A 144 -53.70 -109.72 -4.72
N GLU A 145 -54.26 -109.34 -3.56
CA GLU A 145 -54.26 -110.21 -2.38
C GLU A 145 -55.06 -111.50 -2.64
N SER A 146 -56.13 -111.41 -3.44
CA SER A 146 -56.94 -112.56 -3.87
C SER A 146 -56.12 -113.59 -4.65
N GLU A 147 -55.29 -113.14 -5.61
CA GLU A 147 -54.43 -114.05 -6.39
C GLU A 147 -53.43 -114.82 -5.51
N ILE A 148 -52.92 -114.18 -4.44
CA ILE A 148 -52.03 -114.83 -3.48
C ILE A 148 -52.80 -115.87 -2.66
N ASP A 149 -53.99 -115.50 -2.16
CA ASP A 149 -54.82 -116.39 -1.33
C ASP A 149 -55.33 -117.60 -2.15
N ASP A 150 -55.71 -117.39 -3.41
CA ASP A 150 -56.12 -118.46 -4.35
C ASP A 150 -54.95 -119.41 -4.65
N ARG A 151 -53.74 -118.88 -4.82
CA ARG A 151 -52.54 -119.70 -5.03
C ARG A 151 -52.21 -120.52 -3.78
N ILE A 152 -52.27 -119.92 -2.59
CA ILE A 152 -52.08 -120.62 -1.32
C ILE A 152 -53.12 -121.74 -1.18
N ALA A 153 -54.41 -121.46 -1.41
CA ALA A 153 -55.47 -122.46 -1.35
C ALA A 153 -55.24 -123.61 -2.34
N SER A 154 -54.77 -123.32 -3.56
CA SER A 154 -54.46 -124.34 -4.57
C SER A 154 -53.29 -125.26 -4.17
N ILE A 155 -52.29 -124.71 -3.48
CA ILE A 155 -51.13 -125.47 -2.99
C ILE A 155 -51.52 -126.29 -1.75
N GLU A 156 -52.26 -125.69 -0.83
CA GLU A 156 -52.79 -126.37 0.36
C GLU A 156 -53.70 -127.55 -0.04
N PHE A 157 -54.56 -127.36 -1.03
CA PHE A 157 -55.40 -128.44 -1.59
C PHE A 157 -54.55 -129.58 -2.17
N LYS A 158 -53.56 -129.27 -3.02
CA LYS A 158 -52.65 -130.28 -3.60
C LYS A 158 -51.86 -131.04 -2.53
N LEU A 159 -51.43 -130.35 -1.47
CA LEU A 159 -50.72 -130.98 -0.36
C LEU A 159 -51.61 -131.97 0.42
N TRP A 160 -52.92 -131.73 0.44
CA TRP A 160 -53.88 -132.59 1.15
C TRP A 160 -54.39 -133.77 0.30
N THR A 161 -54.44 -133.64 -1.03
CA THR A 161 -55.03 -134.66 -1.91
C THR A 161 -53.99 -135.55 -2.60
N ASP A 162 -52.78 -135.04 -2.86
CA ASP A 162 -51.81 -135.70 -3.73
C ASP A 162 -50.64 -136.28 -2.91
N SER A 163 -50.14 -137.45 -3.31
CA SER A 163 -48.93 -138.03 -2.73
C SER A 163 -47.68 -137.41 -3.36
N LEU A 164 -47.12 -136.39 -2.72
CA LEU A 164 -45.95 -135.65 -3.19
C LEU A 164 -44.63 -136.22 -2.64
N THR A 165 -43.52 -136.00 -3.34
CA THR A 165 -42.20 -136.33 -2.78
C THR A 165 -41.82 -135.32 -1.69
N LEU A 166 -41.03 -135.73 -0.69
CA LEU A 166 -40.53 -134.84 0.38
C LEU A 166 -39.80 -133.58 -0.15
N LYS A 167 -39.26 -133.63 -1.38
CA LYS A 167 -38.62 -132.47 -2.02
C LYS A 167 -39.65 -131.49 -2.58
N GLU A 168 -40.76 -131.96 -3.12
CA GLU A 168 -41.84 -131.13 -3.69
C GLU A 168 -42.72 -130.53 -2.59
N GLU A 169 -43.06 -131.32 -1.57
CA GLU A 169 -43.78 -130.85 -0.38
C GLU A 169 -43.01 -129.70 0.30
N LYS A 170 -41.69 -129.83 0.49
CA LYS A 170 -40.85 -128.75 1.01
C LYS A 170 -40.85 -127.50 0.12
N LYS A 171 -40.86 -127.65 -1.20
CA LYS A 171 -40.93 -126.52 -2.13
C LYS A 171 -42.27 -125.79 -2.04
N TYR A 172 -43.38 -126.52 -1.98
CA TYR A 172 -44.72 -125.94 -1.83
C TYR A 172 -44.92 -125.25 -0.48
N LEU A 173 -44.37 -125.82 0.61
CA LEU A 173 -44.37 -125.16 1.92
C LEU A 173 -43.51 -123.89 1.93
N GLN A 174 -42.36 -123.89 1.25
CA GLN A 174 -41.55 -122.68 1.05
C GLN A 174 -42.30 -121.63 0.23
N GLU A 175 -42.99 -122.04 -0.84
CA GLU A 175 -43.83 -121.16 -1.68
C GLU A 175 -44.96 -120.53 -0.85
N ILE A 176 -45.67 -121.30 -0.01
CA ILE A 176 -46.70 -120.78 0.91
C ILE A 176 -46.11 -119.76 1.89
N GLN A 177 -44.93 -120.04 2.48
CA GLN A 177 -44.27 -119.10 3.40
C GLN A 177 -43.89 -117.78 2.70
N GLU A 178 -43.37 -117.86 1.47
CA GLU A 178 -43.03 -116.69 0.65
C GLU A 178 -44.27 -115.88 0.26
N LEU A 179 -45.35 -116.55 -0.15
CA LEU A 179 -46.64 -115.96 -0.48
C LEU A 179 -47.27 -115.25 0.72
N LYS A 180 -47.31 -115.91 1.89
CA LYS A 180 -47.80 -115.31 3.15
C LYS A 180 -46.96 -114.10 3.57
N ARG A 181 -45.64 -114.12 3.33
CA ARG A 181 -44.73 -112.97 3.58
C ARG A 181 -44.95 -111.82 2.58
N ASN A 182 -45.33 -112.11 1.35
CA ASN A 182 -45.55 -111.11 0.29
C ASN A 182 -46.94 -110.49 0.31
N ARG A 183 -47.95 -111.17 0.88
CA ARG A 183 -49.33 -110.70 1.04
C ARG A 183 -49.45 -109.26 1.60
N PRO A 184 -48.85 -108.89 2.75
CA PRO A 184 -48.95 -107.53 3.27
C PRO A 184 -48.23 -106.49 2.39
N LYS A 185 -47.22 -106.90 1.61
CA LYS A 185 -46.50 -106.01 0.69
C LYS A 185 -47.35 -105.63 -0.52
N VAL A 186 -48.30 -106.47 -0.95
CA VAL A 186 -49.27 -106.13 -2.02
C VAL A 186 -50.14 -104.96 -1.57
N SER A 187 -50.66 -105.03 -0.34
CA SER A 187 -51.41 -103.93 0.27
C SER A 187 -50.60 -102.63 0.29
N GLN A 188 -49.33 -102.71 0.68
CA GLN A 188 -48.39 -101.58 0.68
C GLN A 188 -48.13 -101.03 -0.74
N VAL A 189 -48.02 -101.88 -1.75
CA VAL A 189 -47.87 -101.47 -3.15
C VAL A 189 -49.12 -100.78 -3.68
N ASN A 190 -50.31 -101.31 -3.35
CA ASN A 190 -51.58 -100.69 -3.73
C ASN A 190 -51.74 -99.30 -3.08
N GLN A 191 -51.34 -99.16 -1.81
CA GLN A 191 -51.28 -97.86 -1.13
C GLN A 191 -50.28 -96.90 -1.80
N MET A 192 -49.07 -97.36 -2.13
CA MET A 192 -48.09 -96.56 -2.87
C MET A 192 -48.59 -96.16 -4.27
N GLU A 193 -49.35 -97.03 -4.93
CA GLU A 193 -49.94 -96.77 -6.25
C GLU A 193 -51.05 -95.72 -6.20
N GLN A 194 -51.94 -95.80 -5.22
CA GLN A 194 -52.96 -94.77 -4.99
C GLN A 194 -52.32 -93.44 -4.58
N GLY A 195 -51.29 -93.47 -3.72
CA GLY A 195 -50.51 -92.30 -3.35
C GLY A 195 -49.83 -91.65 -4.55
N LEU A 196 -49.31 -92.45 -5.49
CA LEU A 196 -48.69 -91.93 -6.72
C LEU A 196 -49.71 -91.36 -7.73
N GLN A 197 -50.92 -91.93 -7.80
CA GLN A 197 -51.99 -91.42 -8.65
C GLN A 197 -52.49 -90.04 -8.18
N THR A 198 -52.55 -89.83 -6.87
CA THR A 198 -52.98 -88.56 -6.25
C THR A 198 -51.84 -87.57 -6.04
N PHE A 199 -50.59 -87.97 -6.28
CA PHE A 199 -49.41 -87.13 -6.10
C PHE A 199 -49.40 -85.92 -7.06
N ASP A 200 -49.45 -84.71 -6.49
CA ASP A 200 -49.35 -83.46 -7.24
C ASP A 200 -47.90 -83.22 -7.69
N LYS A 201 -47.68 -83.25 -9.01
CA LYS A 201 -46.38 -82.97 -9.64
C LYS A 201 -46.07 -81.47 -9.75
N GLY A 202 -46.63 -80.66 -8.86
CA GLY A 202 -46.48 -79.21 -8.87
C GLY A 202 -47.35 -78.50 -9.92
N SER A 203 -48.55 -79.00 -10.19
CA SER A 203 -49.48 -78.36 -11.15
C SER A 203 -49.90 -76.96 -10.70
N ALA A 204 -50.19 -76.77 -9.40
CA ALA A 204 -50.49 -75.46 -8.82
C ALA A 204 -49.30 -74.49 -8.93
N LEU A 205 -48.09 -74.97 -8.63
CA LEU A 205 -46.84 -74.21 -8.73
C LEU A 205 -46.52 -73.74 -10.17
N LYS A 206 -46.96 -74.50 -11.19
CA LYS A 206 -46.86 -74.07 -12.59
C LYS A 206 -47.79 -72.89 -12.91
N GLY A 207 -48.95 -72.81 -12.26
CA GLY A 207 -49.82 -71.64 -12.33
C GLY A 207 -49.12 -70.39 -11.80
N ASP A 208 -48.48 -70.50 -10.63
CA ASP A 208 -47.72 -69.40 -10.03
C ASP A 208 -46.55 -68.93 -10.92
N ILE A 209 -45.88 -69.85 -11.61
CA ILE A 209 -44.84 -69.49 -12.60
C ILE A 209 -45.43 -68.68 -13.76
N SER A 210 -46.64 -69.02 -14.23
CA SER A 210 -47.29 -68.28 -15.32
C SER A 210 -47.65 -66.85 -14.91
N SER A 211 -48.22 -66.65 -13.71
CA SER A 211 -48.51 -65.32 -13.18
C SER A 211 -47.23 -64.50 -12.95
N ILE A 212 -46.16 -65.11 -12.43
CA ILE A 212 -44.87 -64.42 -12.25
C ILE A 212 -44.28 -64.01 -13.60
N ASN A 213 -44.43 -64.82 -14.65
CA ASN A 213 -43.96 -64.45 -16.00
C ASN A 213 -44.74 -63.26 -16.58
N GLU A 214 -46.04 -63.17 -16.33
CA GLU A 214 -46.86 -62.02 -16.75
C GLU A 214 -46.47 -60.74 -16.01
N GLU A 215 -46.24 -60.81 -14.69
CA GLU A 215 -45.77 -59.68 -13.88
C GLU A 215 -44.35 -59.24 -14.32
N MET A 216 -43.46 -60.20 -14.58
CA MET A 216 -42.13 -59.93 -15.13
C MET A 216 -42.19 -59.28 -16.52
N PHE A 217 -43.16 -59.64 -17.36
CA PHE A 217 -43.35 -58.98 -18.65
C PHE A 217 -43.75 -57.51 -18.46
N LYS A 218 -44.72 -57.24 -17.58
CA LYS A 218 -45.17 -55.87 -17.25
C LYS A 218 -44.03 -55.02 -16.69
N LEU A 219 -43.22 -55.56 -15.76
CA LEU A 219 -42.06 -54.86 -15.21
C LEU A 219 -40.98 -54.57 -16.27
N ARG A 220 -40.75 -55.50 -17.20
CA ARG A 220 -39.83 -55.28 -18.34
C ARG A 220 -40.31 -54.19 -19.27
N GLU A 221 -41.60 -54.13 -19.54
CA GLU A 221 -42.22 -53.08 -20.36
C GLU A 221 -42.10 -51.71 -19.67
N GLN A 222 -42.42 -51.62 -18.37
CA GLN A 222 -42.22 -50.41 -17.57
C GLN A 222 -40.75 -49.97 -17.55
N LYS A 223 -39.81 -50.92 -17.38
CA LYS A 223 -38.37 -50.64 -17.41
C LYS A 223 -37.91 -50.12 -18.76
N ARG A 224 -38.44 -50.66 -19.87
CA ARG A 224 -38.19 -50.16 -21.22
C ARG A 224 -38.72 -48.73 -21.38
N ALA A 225 -39.96 -48.46 -20.99
CA ALA A 225 -40.56 -47.14 -21.09
C ALA A 225 -39.80 -46.07 -20.26
N VAL A 226 -39.37 -46.38 -19.04
CA VAL A 226 -38.57 -45.46 -18.22
C VAL A 226 -37.17 -45.26 -18.82
N SER A 227 -36.57 -46.32 -19.38
CA SER A 227 -35.28 -46.23 -20.07
C SER A 227 -35.36 -45.36 -21.33
N GLU A 228 -36.43 -45.46 -22.10
CA GLU A 228 -36.70 -44.60 -23.27
C GLU A 228 -36.87 -43.14 -22.85
N LYS A 229 -37.66 -42.85 -21.81
CA LYS A 229 -37.77 -41.49 -21.25
C LYS A 229 -36.42 -40.94 -20.77
N LEU A 230 -35.59 -41.77 -20.15
CA LEU A 230 -34.25 -41.37 -19.74
C LEU A 230 -33.36 -41.06 -20.95
N LYS A 231 -33.44 -41.86 -22.02
CA LYS A 231 -32.72 -41.63 -23.27
C LYS A 231 -33.17 -40.33 -23.92
N GLU A 232 -34.48 -40.12 -24.11
CA GLU A 232 -35.05 -38.89 -24.66
C GLU A 232 -34.62 -37.66 -23.85
N LEU A 233 -34.66 -37.74 -22.52
CA LEU A 233 -34.20 -36.65 -21.64
C LEU A 233 -32.71 -36.35 -21.86
N THR A 234 -31.87 -37.39 -21.96
CA THR A 234 -30.43 -37.22 -22.19
C THR A 234 -30.09 -36.72 -23.60
N GLU A 235 -30.81 -37.16 -24.62
CA GLU A 235 -30.63 -36.74 -26.01
C GLU A 235 -31.08 -35.30 -26.19
N GLY A 236 -32.25 -34.92 -25.66
CA GLY A 236 -32.73 -33.54 -25.67
C GLY A 236 -31.77 -32.58 -24.95
N ARG A 237 -31.15 -33.02 -23.84
CA ARG A 237 -30.10 -32.22 -23.17
C ARG A 237 -28.82 -32.15 -24.00
N LYS A 238 -28.41 -33.22 -24.65
CA LYS A 238 -27.21 -33.24 -25.50
C LYS A 238 -27.38 -32.33 -26.73
N GLU A 239 -28.56 -32.26 -27.31
CA GLU A 239 -28.90 -31.33 -28.39
C GLU A 239 -28.85 -29.88 -27.92
N GLN A 240 -29.43 -29.58 -26.75
CA GLN A 240 -29.31 -28.26 -26.11
C GLN A 240 -27.85 -27.92 -25.82
N GLU A 241 -27.05 -28.91 -25.42
CA GLU A 241 -25.65 -28.74 -25.06
C GLU A 241 -24.68 -28.69 -26.26
N GLY A 242 -25.13 -29.05 -27.48
CA GLY A 242 -24.27 -29.43 -28.61
C GLY A 242 -22.99 -28.60 -28.78
N ASP A 243 -23.12 -27.33 -29.12
CA ASP A 243 -22.00 -26.42 -29.42
C ASP A 243 -21.45 -25.70 -28.17
N LEU A 244 -21.88 -26.06 -26.94
CA LEU A 244 -21.31 -25.46 -25.73
C LEU A 244 -19.82 -25.81 -25.58
N GLY A 245 -19.39 -27.00 -26.01
CA GLY A 245 -17.98 -27.42 -25.95
C GLY A 245 -17.05 -26.43 -26.65
N ASP A 246 -17.39 -26.03 -27.86
CA ASP A 246 -16.61 -25.07 -28.65
C ASP A 246 -16.73 -23.64 -28.11
N ILE A 247 -17.84 -23.29 -27.49
CA ILE A 247 -17.99 -22.00 -26.78
C ILE A 247 -17.08 -21.95 -25.54
N TYR A 248 -16.94 -23.06 -24.80
CA TYR A 248 -16.02 -23.12 -23.66
C TYR A 248 -14.56 -23.01 -24.08
N THR A 249 -14.14 -23.65 -25.18
CA THR A 249 -12.77 -23.54 -25.68
C THR A 249 -12.48 -22.11 -26.15
N LYS A 250 -13.37 -21.50 -26.94
CA LYS A 250 -13.26 -20.09 -27.36
C LYS A 250 -13.19 -19.13 -26.17
N LYS A 251 -14.01 -19.34 -25.14
CA LYS A 251 -13.96 -18.52 -23.90
C LYS A 251 -12.62 -18.70 -23.16
N ALA A 252 -12.10 -19.91 -23.11
CA ALA A 252 -10.81 -20.18 -22.47
C ALA A 252 -9.65 -19.51 -23.23
N ASP A 253 -9.68 -19.55 -24.56
CA ASP A 253 -8.66 -18.91 -25.39
C ASP A 253 -8.72 -17.38 -25.32
N LEU A 254 -9.91 -16.78 -25.33
CA LEU A 254 -10.09 -15.35 -25.03
C LEU A 254 -9.54 -15.00 -23.63
N GLY A 255 -9.78 -15.85 -22.64
CA GLY A 255 -9.23 -15.67 -21.29
C GLY A 255 -7.69 -15.67 -21.28
N LYS A 256 -7.04 -16.51 -22.08
CA LYS A 256 -5.57 -16.50 -22.24
C LYS A 256 -5.09 -15.22 -22.90
N GLN A 257 -5.74 -14.78 -23.98
CA GLN A 257 -5.39 -13.54 -24.69
C GLN A 257 -5.55 -12.31 -23.78
N ILE A 258 -6.62 -12.24 -22.99
CA ILE A 258 -6.80 -11.18 -21.98
C ILE A 258 -5.67 -11.23 -20.95
N ALA A 259 -5.30 -12.42 -20.46
CA ALA A 259 -4.21 -12.55 -19.50
C ALA A 259 -2.85 -12.10 -20.07
N GLU A 260 -2.58 -12.40 -21.34
CA GLU A 260 -1.39 -11.94 -22.07
C GLU A 260 -1.40 -10.41 -22.21
N LYS A 261 -2.50 -9.81 -22.68
CA LYS A 261 -2.64 -8.35 -22.80
C LYS A 261 -2.56 -7.61 -21.47
N VAL A 262 -3.09 -8.21 -20.39
CA VAL A 262 -2.95 -7.66 -19.04
C VAL A 262 -1.49 -7.72 -18.56
N LYS A 263 -0.75 -8.79 -18.89
CA LYS A 263 0.68 -8.86 -18.60
C LYS A 263 1.46 -7.80 -19.37
N GLU A 264 1.20 -7.63 -20.66
CA GLU A 264 1.80 -6.56 -21.48
C GLU A 264 1.52 -5.17 -20.88
N ARG A 265 0.27 -4.90 -20.50
CA ARG A 265 -0.11 -3.64 -19.85
C ARG A 265 0.64 -3.42 -18.53
N ASN A 266 0.78 -4.47 -17.72
CA ASN A 266 1.47 -4.38 -16.43
C ASN A 266 2.97 -4.18 -16.63
N GLN A 267 3.60 -4.84 -17.60
CA GLN A 267 5.00 -4.61 -17.97
C GLN A 267 5.23 -3.15 -18.38
N ILE A 268 4.39 -2.59 -19.24
CA ILE A 268 4.49 -1.17 -19.64
C ILE A 268 4.33 -0.23 -18.44
N ARG A 269 3.46 -0.57 -17.47
CA ARG A 269 3.31 0.18 -16.21
C ARG A 269 4.56 0.10 -15.34
N ASP A 270 5.15 -1.08 -15.24
CA ASP A 270 6.32 -1.31 -14.39
C ASP A 270 7.58 -0.69 -15.01
N ASP A 271 7.75 -0.78 -16.33
CA ASP A 271 8.83 -0.12 -17.08
C ASP A 271 8.73 1.41 -16.95
N PHE A 272 7.52 1.97 -17.07
CA PHE A 272 7.30 3.40 -16.90
C PHE A 272 7.58 3.85 -15.45
N ARG A 273 7.14 3.08 -14.44
CA ARG A 273 7.42 3.38 -13.03
C ARG A 273 8.90 3.26 -12.69
N ALA A 274 9.62 2.30 -13.27
CA ALA A 274 11.06 2.16 -13.12
C ALA A 274 11.77 3.40 -13.68
N ALA A 275 11.41 3.81 -14.90
CA ALA A 275 11.97 5.01 -15.52
C ALA A 275 11.63 6.30 -14.72
N GLU A 276 10.42 6.42 -14.17
CA GLU A 276 10.02 7.55 -13.32
C GLU A 276 10.79 7.56 -11.99
N LYS A 277 11.01 6.38 -11.40
CA LYS A 277 11.83 6.23 -10.20
C LYS A 277 13.27 6.64 -10.46
N ASP A 278 13.88 6.16 -11.55
CA ASP A 278 15.26 6.49 -11.93
C ASP A 278 15.41 7.99 -12.19
N TYR A 279 14.46 8.61 -12.88
CA TYR A 279 14.43 10.05 -13.10
C TYR A 279 14.26 10.83 -11.78
N ARG A 280 13.40 10.36 -10.87
CA ARG A 280 13.20 10.99 -9.56
C ARG A 280 14.44 10.87 -8.68
N GLU A 281 15.13 9.75 -8.70
CA GLU A 281 16.39 9.54 -7.99
C GLU A 281 17.49 10.44 -8.55
N TYR A 282 17.57 10.58 -9.88
CA TYR A 282 18.46 11.53 -10.54
C TYR A 282 18.19 12.99 -10.08
N GLN A 283 16.93 13.42 -10.12
CA GLN A 283 16.51 14.75 -9.65
C GLN A 283 16.77 14.96 -8.15
N ALA A 284 16.58 13.92 -7.33
CA ALA A 284 16.86 13.98 -5.89
C ALA A 284 18.35 14.15 -5.62
N LYS A 285 19.23 13.42 -6.33
CA LYS A 285 20.69 13.56 -6.24
C LYS A 285 21.17 14.95 -6.66
N LEU A 286 20.60 15.52 -7.73
CA LEU A 286 20.91 16.90 -8.12
C LEU A 286 20.47 17.92 -7.05
N ARG A 287 19.31 17.71 -6.42
CA ARG A 287 18.85 18.58 -5.33
C ARG A 287 19.71 18.43 -4.08
N SER A 288 20.11 17.22 -3.69
CA SER A 288 20.95 17.00 -2.50
C SER A 288 22.30 17.69 -2.66
N ILE A 289 22.96 17.56 -3.81
CA ILE A 289 24.23 18.24 -4.09
C ILE A 289 24.08 19.77 -4.02
N ARG A 290 22.98 20.31 -4.54
CA ARG A 290 22.71 21.75 -4.46
C ARG A 290 22.50 22.21 -3.01
N VAL A 291 21.72 21.46 -2.23
CA VAL A 291 21.44 21.76 -0.83
C VAL A 291 22.69 21.64 0.02
N GLU A 292 23.51 20.60 -0.18
CA GLU A 292 24.80 20.42 0.48
C GLU A 292 25.72 21.61 0.21
N ARG A 293 25.86 22.02 -1.05
CA ARG A 293 26.65 23.22 -1.40
C ARG A 293 26.11 24.49 -0.74
N GLN A 294 24.79 24.67 -0.73
CA GLN A 294 24.17 25.84 -0.09
C GLN A 294 24.39 25.83 1.42
N ASN A 295 24.27 24.66 2.05
CA ASN A 295 24.51 24.49 3.48
C ASN A 295 25.98 24.72 3.84
N GLU A 296 26.92 24.25 3.02
CA GLU A 296 28.36 24.51 3.19
C GLU A 296 28.67 26.01 3.05
N GLN A 297 28.13 26.67 2.02
CA GLN A 297 28.29 28.13 1.85
C GLN A 297 27.67 28.90 3.01
N ARG A 298 26.49 28.49 3.48
CA ARG A 298 25.83 29.11 4.62
C ARG A 298 26.63 28.91 5.90
N ARG A 299 27.14 27.70 6.17
CA ARG A 299 28.02 27.42 7.32
C ARG A 299 29.31 28.23 7.27
N ALA A 300 29.92 28.36 6.09
CA ALA A 300 31.11 29.19 5.92
C ALA A 300 30.82 30.67 6.16
N TRP A 301 29.69 31.18 5.65
CA TRP A 301 29.26 32.55 5.88
C TRP A 301 28.90 32.81 7.35
N GLU A 302 28.16 31.92 8.00
CA GLU A 302 27.83 32.00 9.43
C GLU A 302 29.12 32.01 10.27
N ALA A 303 30.09 31.13 9.97
CA ALA A 303 31.39 31.13 10.63
C ALA A 303 32.19 32.43 10.41
N GLU A 304 32.16 33.00 9.20
CA GLU A 304 32.81 34.29 8.90
C GLU A 304 32.12 35.44 9.64
N GLN A 305 30.78 35.48 9.66
CA GLN A 305 30.02 36.49 10.39
C GLN A 305 30.25 36.39 11.89
N ASP A 306 30.30 35.18 12.44
CA ASP A 306 30.56 34.97 13.86
C ASP A 306 31.99 35.36 14.22
N ALA A 307 32.97 35.07 13.37
CA ALA A 307 34.34 35.58 13.54
C ALA A 307 34.37 37.12 13.50
N LYS A 308 33.66 37.75 12.56
CA LYS A 308 33.58 39.22 12.45
C LYS A 308 32.85 39.84 13.63
N ARG A 309 31.77 39.23 14.13
CA ARG A 309 31.06 39.67 15.35
C ARG A 309 31.98 39.61 16.56
N LYS A 310 32.77 38.55 16.70
CA LYS A 310 33.78 38.43 17.77
C LYS A 310 34.84 39.54 17.65
N GLN A 311 35.32 39.83 16.44
CA GLN A 311 36.25 40.94 16.19
C GLN A 311 35.64 42.30 16.54
N GLN A 312 34.41 42.59 16.09
CA GLN A 312 33.73 43.85 16.42
C GLN A 312 33.43 43.99 17.91
N LYS A 313 33.05 42.90 18.59
CA LYS A 313 32.90 42.89 20.06
C LYS A 313 34.24 43.22 20.74
N ALA A 314 35.36 42.66 20.25
CA ALA A 314 36.69 42.97 20.77
C ALA A 314 37.12 44.42 20.50
N GLU A 315 36.84 44.97 19.32
CA GLU A 315 37.14 46.37 18.94
C GLU A 315 36.28 47.39 19.70
N LYS A 316 35.00 47.10 19.95
CA LYS A 316 34.15 47.96 20.79
C LYS A 316 34.65 48.02 22.23
N LEU A 317 35.16 46.90 22.74
CA LEU A 317 35.83 46.90 24.03
C LEU A 317 37.13 47.69 24.01
N ASP A 318 37.69 48.01 22.83
CA ASP A 318 38.87 48.85 22.72
C ASP A 318 38.63 50.34 22.89
N GLU A 319 37.39 50.81 22.68
CA GLU A 319 37.02 52.21 22.78
C GLU A 319 37.08 52.69 24.25
N GLN A 320 38.01 53.61 24.54
CA GLN A 320 38.21 54.13 25.89
C GLN A 320 36.98 54.94 26.36
N PRO A 321 36.30 54.54 27.44
CA PRO A 321 35.24 55.33 28.03
C PRO A 321 35.85 56.55 28.70
N HIS A 322 35.06 57.61 28.76
CA HIS A 322 35.41 58.88 29.38
C HIS A 322 36.47 59.74 28.68
N VAL A 323 36.87 59.40 27.45
CA VAL A 323 37.72 60.27 26.62
C VAL A 323 37.10 61.65 26.42
N ALA A 324 35.78 61.72 26.19
CA ALA A 324 35.07 62.99 26.01
C ALA A 324 35.07 63.85 27.29
N GLU A 325 34.90 63.27 28.48
CA GLU A 325 34.93 64.03 29.72
C GLU A 325 36.35 64.45 30.12
N ILE A 326 37.36 63.60 29.90
CA ILE A 326 38.76 63.94 30.17
C ILE A 326 39.21 65.08 29.26
N THR A 327 38.95 64.99 27.95
CA THR A 327 39.29 66.07 27.00
C THR A 327 38.54 67.36 27.32
N LEU A 328 37.28 67.29 27.76
CA LEU A 328 36.52 68.45 28.22
C LEU A 328 37.17 69.10 29.46
N ILE A 329 37.56 68.31 30.46
CA ILE A 329 38.23 68.81 31.67
C ILE A 329 39.58 69.43 31.31
N GLU A 330 40.39 68.77 30.48
CA GLU A 330 41.67 69.31 30.00
C GLU A 330 41.50 70.63 29.26
N GLN A 331 40.48 70.75 28.39
CA GLN A 331 40.15 72.00 27.70
C GLN A 331 39.74 73.12 28.69
N THR A 332 38.98 72.80 29.74
CA THR A 332 38.62 73.79 30.77
C THR A 332 39.79 74.18 31.66
N ILE A 333 40.70 73.25 31.96
CA ILE A 333 41.97 73.54 32.65
C ILE A 333 42.83 74.46 31.78
N LEU A 334 42.96 74.18 30.49
CA LEU A 334 43.67 75.04 29.53
C LEU A 334 43.04 76.44 29.44
N PHE A 335 41.72 76.54 29.44
CA PHE A 335 41.01 77.81 29.49
C PHE A 335 41.31 78.60 30.78
N CYS A 336 41.21 77.96 31.95
CA CYS A 336 41.59 78.56 33.24
C CYS A 336 43.06 79.02 33.26
N LYS A 337 43.98 78.22 32.71
CA LYS A 337 45.41 78.57 32.58
C LYS A 337 45.62 79.73 31.60
N SER A 338 44.83 79.84 30.54
CA SER A 338 44.90 80.97 29.59
C SER A 338 44.38 82.30 30.17
N LEU A 339 43.54 82.25 31.20
CA LEU A 339 42.98 83.42 31.88
C LEU A 339 43.95 84.02 32.92
N THR A 340 44.84 83.22 33.51
CA THR A 340 45.89 83.69 34.42
C THR A 340 47.13 84.20 33.67
N GLN A 341 47.29 83.83 32.41
CA GLN A 341 48.30 84.40 31.51
C GLN A 341 47.76 85.71 30.90
N SER A 342 48.07 86.84 31.54
CA SER A 342 47.72 88.17 31.03
C SER A 342 48.28 88.38 29.61
N LYS A 343 47.40 88.69 28.65
CA LYS A 343 47.76 89.04 27.26
C LYS A 343 48.72 90.24 27.23
N GLY A 344 49.98 89.97 26.90
CA GLY A 344 51.00 90.95 26.54
C GLY A 344 51.87 90.41 25.39
N SER A 345 51.92 91.18 24.30
CA SER A 345 52.71 91.05 23.07
C SER A 345 52.21 90.08 21.98
N ASP A 346 51.64 90.72 20.94
CA ASP A 346 51.57 90.24 19.56
C ASP A 346 52.90 89.64 19.08
N ALA A 347 52.85 88.40 18.61
CA ALA A 347 53.85 87.84 17.73
C ALA A 347 53.16 87.03 16.62
N LYS A 348 52.84 87.76 15.55
CA LYS A 348 53.04 87.42 14.14
C LYS A 348 52.55 86.03 13.67
N GLU A 349 51.52 86.08 12.83
CA GLU A 349 51.21 85.07 11.82
C GLU A 349 52.49 84.56 11.13
N GLU A 350 52.75 83.26 11.24
CA GLU A 350 53.42 82.50 10.21
C GLU A 350 52.44 81.46 9.66
N LYS A 351 51.88 81.79 8.49
CA LYS A 351 51.37 80.80 7.54
C LYS A 351 52.53 79.90 7.14
N LYS A 352 52.45 78.61 7.45
CA LYS A 352 53.20 77.57 6.73
C LYS A 352 52.22 76.71 5.98
N GLU A 353 52.22 76.88 4.66
CA GLU A 353 51.60 76.00 3.70
C GLU A 353 52.39 74.68 3.62
N THR A 354 51.69 73.60 3.98
CA THR A 354 51.59 72.29 3.32
C THR A 354 52.83 71.57 2.80
N VAL A 355 52.99 70.31 3.25
CA VAL A 355 53.20 69.13 2.38
C VAL A 355 52.44 67.95 3.01
N ILE A 356 51.39 67.46 2.35
CA ILE A 356 50.82 66.13 2.62
C ILE A 356 51.06 65.32 1.35
N GLU A 357 51.99 64.38 1.42
CA GLU A 357 52.14 63.34 0.41
C GLU A 357 50.96 62.37 0.53
N SER A 358 49.99 62.45 -0.38
CA SER A 358 48.94 61.42 -0.50
C SER A 358 49.33 60.42 -1.60
N PRO A 359 49.40 59.12 -1.28
CA PRO A 359 49.81 58.07 -2.20
C PRO A 359 48.82 57.86 -3.35
N GLU A 360 49.36 57.41 -4.49
CA GLU A 360 48.71 57.22 -5.79
C GLU A 360 47.32 56.58 -5.70
N GLY A 361 46.29 57.30 -6.16
CA GLY A 361 44.94 56.77 -6.40
C GLY A 361 43.78 57.39 -5.60
N THR A 362 44.02 58.41 -4.76
CA THR A 362 42.96 59.03 -3.96
C THR A 362 42.76 60.51 -4.35
N GLN A 363 41.56 60.86 -4.82
CA GLN A 363 41.21 62.22 -5.22
C GLN A 363 40.89 63.09 -4.00
N VAL A 364 41.79 64.02 -3.68
CA VAL A 364 41.61 65.03 -2.62
C VAL A 364 40.54 66.03 -3.07
N LEU A 365 39.43 66.14 -2.34
CA LEU A 365 38.45 67.20 -2.54
C LEU A 365 39.07 68.56 -2.19
N LEU A 366 39.13 69.46 -3.18
CA LEU A 366 39.51 70.85 -2.98
C LEU A 366 38.59 71.55 -1.98
N LYS A 367 39.13 72.58 -1.31
CA LYS A 367 38.39 73.42 -0.37
C LYS A 367 37.12 73.96 -1.02
N LYS A 368 36.07 74.05 -0.21
CA LYS A 368 34.68 74.44 -0.57
C LYS A 368 34.55 75.78 -1.32
N GLU A 369 35.60 76.58 -1.34
CA GLU A 369 35.67 77.89 -2.01
C GLU A 369 36.04 77.80 -3.50
N GLU A 370 36.60 76.68 -3.97
CA GLU A 370 37.03 76.48 -5.38
C GLU A 370 36.14 75.51 -6.17
N ARG A 371 35.02 75.06 -5.59
CA ARG A 371 34.06 74.19 -6.27
C ARG A 371 32.93 75.02 -6.89
N ASP A 372 32.91 75.11 -8.21
CA ASP A 372 31.82 75.72 -9.01
C ASP A 372 30.53 74.88 -8.93
N GLU A 373 29.77 75.04 -7.84
CA GLU A 373 28.38 74.59 -7.74
C GLU A 373 27.44 75.69 -8.27
N PHE A 374 27.41 75.79 -9.60
CA PHE A 374 26.55 76.67 -10.37
C PHE A 374 25.21 75.99 -10.70
N TYR A 375 24.33 75.76 -9.72
CA TYR A 375 22.92 75.38 -10.03
C TYR A 375 21.90 75.58 -8.90
N PHE A 376 21.86 76.75 -8.24
CA PHE A 376 20.60 77.19 -7.60
C PHE A 376 20.49 78.72 -7.57
N ALA A 377 19.43 79.25 -8.17
CA ALA A 377 19.19 80.67 -8.36
C ALA A 377 18.93 81.39 -7.02
N PRO A 378 19.62 82.50 -6.71
CA PRO A 378 19.37 83.28 -5.50
C PRO A 378 18.31 84.37 -5.72
N THR A 379 17.24 84.32 -4.93
CA THR A 379 16.24 85.39 -4.83
C THR A 379 16.73 86.57 -3.99
N ALA A 380 16.90 87.71 -4.66
CA ALA A 380 16.67 89.09 -4.23
C ALA A 380 17.17 89.60 -2.85
N LYS A 381 18.22 90.44 -2.95
CA LYS A 381 18.70 91.56 -2.11
C LYS A 381 17.69 92.25 -1.17
N LYS A 382 18.16 92.60 0.05
CA LYS A 382 17.80 93.86 0.74
C LYS A 382 19.06 94.52 1.33
N LYS A 383 19.21 95.82 1.05
CA LYS A 383 20.39 96.67 1.27
C LYS A 383 20.03 97.82 2.21
N GLY A 384 20.97 98.22 3.07
CA GLY A 384 21.01 99.52 3.79
C GLY A 384 21.30 99.33 5.29
N LYS A 385 22.15 100.11 5.96
CA LYS A 385 22.84 101.36 5.64
C LYS A 385 23.97 101.58 6.68
N SER A 386 25.00 102.31 6.28
CA SER A 386 26.30 102.53 6.93
C SER A 386 26.39 103.59 8.04
N GLY A 387 27.43 103.47 8.88
CA GLY A 387 28.22 104.58 9.49
C GLY A 387 28.12 104.69 11.02
N LYS A 388 29.11 105.10 11.82
CA LYS A 388 30.53 105.51 11.66
C LYS A 388 31.12 105.81 13.08
N LYS A 389 32.45 105.61 13.25
CA LYS A 389 33.43 106.27 14.17
C LYS A 389 33.55 105.91 15.68
N SER A 390 34.72 105.32 15.98
CA SER A 390 35.84 105.77 16.85
C SER A 390 35.59 106.46 18.21
N GLY A 391 36.30 105.95 19.23
CA GLY A 391 36.76 106.69 20.40
C GLY A 391 37.29 105.77 21.50
N GLY A 392 38.60 105.75 21.73
CA GLY A 392 39.26 104.95 22.78
C GLY A 392 39.44 105.69 24.10
N SER A 393 39.67 104.91 25.18
CA SER A 393 40.54 105.18 26.35
C SER A 393 40.14 104.30 27.57
N ASP A 394 41.05 103.40 27.99
CA ASP A 394 41.58 103.11 29.36
C ASP A 394 40.69 103.21 30.63
N SER A 395 40.80 102.47 31.76
CA SER A 395 41.66 101.37 32.28
C SER A 395 41.08 100.82 33.61
N SER A 396 41.45 99.55 33.92
CA SER A 396 41.61 98.91 35.25
C SER A 396 40.38 98.45 36.10
N LYS A 397 40.45 97.18 36.53
CA LYS A 397 39.47 96.31 37.22
C LYS A 397 38.38 95.72 36.32
N LYS A 398 38.59 94.54 35.74
CA LYS A 398 37.56 93.85 34.93
C LYS A 398 37.22 92.46 35.48
N PRO A 399 35.93 92.16 35.73
CA PRO A 399 35.46 90.79 35.88
C PRO A 399 35.80 89.99 34.62
N ILE A 400 36.08 88.70 34.78
CA ILE A 400 36.40 87.83 33.65
C ILE A 400 35.15 87.75 32.77
N LYS A 401 35.25 88.24 31.53
CA LYS A 401 34.16 88.11 30.55
C LYS A 401 34.18 86.69 29.99
N HIS A 402 33.39 85.82 30.61
CA HIS A 402 33.09 84.49 30.10
C HIS A 402 32.20 84.57 28.85
N ASN A 403 32.45 83.69 27.89
CA ASN A 403 31.57 83.50 26.74
C ASN A 403 30.42 82.54 27.15
N ALA A 404 29.26 82.59 26.49
CA ALA A 404 28.14 81.71 26.82
C ALA A 404 28.51 80.21 26.72
N GLU A 405 29.48 79.87 25.86
CA GLU A 405 30.03 78.54 25.73
C GLU A 405 30.90 78.13 26.92
N THR A 406 31.69 79.03 27.50
CA THR A 406 32.54 78.69 28.66
C THR A 406 31.68 78.40 29.88
N PHE A 407 30.60 79.15 30.09
CA PHE A 407 29.60 78.81 31.10
C PHE A 407 28.96 77.44 30.86
N ARG A 408 28.68 77.06 29.61
CA ARG A 408 28.19 75.70 29.29
C ARG A 408 29.22 74.61 29.62
N LEU A 409 30.51 74.84 29.38
CA LEU A 409 31.57 73.87 29.71
C LEU A 409 31.69 73.68 31.24
N PHE A 410 31.63 74.78 32.00
CA PHE A 410 31.65 74.73 33.47
C PHE A 410 30.37 74.14 34.07
N ASP A 411 29.21 74.44 33.49
CA ASP A 411 27.90 73.87 33.88
C ASP A 411 27.82 72.36 33.56
N GLN A 412 28.34 71.93 32.41
CA GLN A 412 28.49 70.50 32.07
C GLN A 412 29.39 69.78 33.07
N LEU A 413 30.45 70.43 33.56
CA LEU A 413 31.32 69.91 34.61
C LEU A 413 30.77 70.16 36.03
N LYS A 414 29.61 70.81 36.18
CA LYS A 414 29.01 71.22 37.46
C LYS A 414 30.00 71.94 38.38
N LEU A 415 30.72 72.92 37.84
CA LEU A 415 31.60 73.82 38.58
C LEU A 415 31.18 75.27 38.31
N ASP A 416 31.27 76.12 39.32
CA ASP A 416 31.04 77.56 39.12
C ASP A 416 32.23 78.18 38.39
N ALA A 417 31.95 78.89 37.30
CA ALA A 417 32.97 79.57 36.52
C ALA A 417 33.63 80.68 37.36
N PRO A 418 34.98 80.79 37.38
CA PRO A 418 35.66 81.76 38.22
C PRO A 418 35.35 83.19 37.75
N ILE A 419 34.61 83.96 38.56
CA ILE A 419 34.13 85.31 38.21
C ILE A 419 35.27 86.33 38.35
N THR A 420 36.19 86.07 39.28
CA THR A 420 37.33 86.90 39.64
C THR A 420 38.65 86.15 39.46
N THR A 421 39.74 86.91 39.21
CA THR A 421 41.08 86.34 38.98
C THR A 421 41.63 85.55 40.16
N ASP A 422 41.11 85.81 41.36
CA ASP A 422 41.54 85.17 42.60
C ASP A 422 40.87 83.80 42.82
N ASP A 423 39.78 83.50 42.11
CA ASP A 423 39.06 82.21 42.23
C ASP A 423 39.60 81.14 41.28
N ILE A 424 40.44 81.54 40.31
CA ILE A 424 40.99 80.62 39.31
C ILE A 424 41.83 79.49 39.95
N PRO A 425 42.71 79.73 40.94
CA PRO A 425 43.48 78.66 41.59
C PRO A 425 42.60 77.60 42.25
N ALA A 426 41.56 78.01 42.98
CA ALA A 426 40.62 77.09 43.63
C ALA A 426 39.76 76.30 42.63
N THR A 427 39.45 76.88 41.46
CA THR A 427 38.76 76.15 40.38
C THR A 427 39.68 75.19 39.63
N LEU A 428 40.99 75.46 39.55
CA LEU A 428 41.97 74.56 38.94
C LEU A 428 42.17 73.30 39.78
N GLU A 429 42.30 73.43 41.11
CA GLU A 429 42.41 72.26 42.01
C GLU A 429 41.19 71.34 41.88
N LYS A 430 39.97 71.89 41.84
CA LYS A 430 38.73 71.10 41.66
C LYS A 430 38.62 70.45 40.27
N LEU A 431 39.19 71.07 39.24
CA LEU A 431 39.25 70.49 37.89
C LEU A 431 40.30 69.38 37.81
N GLU A 432 41.43 69.54 38.49
CA GLU A 432 42.50 68.53 38.58
C GLU A 432 42.03 67.31 39.40
N GLU A 433 41.30 67.49 40.50
CA GLU A 433 40.66 66.39 41.25
C GLU A 433 39.65 65.62 40.39
N LYS A 434 38.85 66.31 39.56
CA LYS A 434 37.92 65.67 38.62
C LYS A 434 38.67 64.92 37.53
N LEU A 435 39.76 65.47 37.01
CA LEU A 435 40.62 64.82 36.03
C LEU A 435 41.19 63.51 36.62
N GLU A 436 41.72 63.53 37.84
CA GLU A 436 42.21 62.33 38.52
C GLU A 436 41.09 61.30 38.76
N PHE A 437 39.87 61.73 39.09
CA PHE A 437 38.72 60.85 39.24
C PHE A 437 38.35 60.12 37.93
N TYR A 438 38.33 60.83 36.80
CA TYR A 438 38.07 60.21 35.50
C TYR A 438 39.26 59.35 35.04
N GLN A 439 40.50 59.73 35.31
CA GLN A 439 41.68 58.89 35.05
C GLN A 439 41.69 57.61 35.89
N ALA A 440 41.26 57.67 37.15
CA ALA A 440 41.11 56.48 38.00
C ALA A 440 40.01 55.54 37.47
N LYS A 441 38.92 56.10 36.92
CA LYS A 441 37.89 55.31 36.22
C LYS A 441 38.40 54.67 34.94
N VAL A 442 39.23 55.37 34.16
CA VAL A 442 39.88 54.82 32.98
C VAL A 442 40.80 53.65 33.33
N LYS A 443 41.62 53.77 34.39
CA LYS A 443 42.47 52.66 34.87
C LYS A 443 41.66 51.42 35.28
N LYS A 444 40.58 51.63 36.05
CA LYS A 444 39.67 50.54 36.42
C LYS A 444 39.02 49.90 35.19
N TRP A 445 38.67 50.71 34.19
CA TRP A 445 38.12 50.20 32.94
C TRP A 445 39.13 49.40 32.13
N GLU A 446 40.41 49.80 32.07
CA GLU A 446 41.46 49.04 31.38
C GLU A 446 41.63 47.64 32.00
N GLU A 447 41.59 47.55 33.33
CA GLU A 447 41.64 46.27 34.05
C GLU A 447 40.39 45.40 33.77
N THR A 448 39.18 45.97 33.79
CA THR A 448 37.95 45.22 33.46
C THR A 448 37.89 44.82 31.99
N LYS A 449 38.36 45.68 31.09
CA LYS A 449 38.49 45.42 29.65
C LYS A 449 39.40 44.24 29.37
N GLU A 450 40.56 44.15 30.01
CA GLU A 450 41.47 43.02 29.78
C GLU A 450 40.85 41.69 30.24
N ILE A 451 40.07 41.71 31.31
CA ILE A 451 39.32 40.54 31.81
C ILE A 451 38.20 40.16 30.83
N GLU A 452 37.41 41.13 30.36
CA GLU A 452 36.31 40.90 29.42
C GLU A 452 36.80 40.50 28.03
N LYS A 453 37.93 41.06 27.55
CA LYS A 453 38.58 40.61 26.31
C LYS A 453 39.05 39.18 26.38
N ARG A 454 39.61 38.75 27.53
CA ARG A 454 39.98 37.34 27.74
C ARG A 454 38.75 36.44 27.72
N LYS A 455 37.64 36.84 28.37
CA LYS A 455 36.37 36.09 28.36
C LYS A 455 35.77 35.96 26.95
N ILE A 456 35.78 37.04 26.16
CA ILE A 456 35.30 37.04 24.77
C ILE A 456 36.17 36.15 23.86
N TYR A 457 37.49 36.10 24.08
CA TYR A 457 38.40 35.26 23.31
C TYR A 457 38.34 33.78 23.72
N GLU A 458 38.13 33.49 25.01
CA GLU A 458 37.91 32.14 25.55
C GLU A 458 36.49 31.60 25.27
N GLY A 459 35.61 32.41 24.66
CA GLY A 459 34.29 31.98 24.22
C GLY A 459 33.28 31.78 25.36
N GLN A 460 33.54 32.36 26.53
CA GLN A 460 32.49 32.64 27.48
C GLN A 460 31.86 33.96 27.05
N GLU A 461 30.80 33.88 26.25
CA GLU A 461 29.86 34.98 26.20
C GLU A 461 29.48 35.32 27.65
N ALA A 462 29.71 36.58 28.02
CA ALA A 462 28.94 37.17 29.10
C ALA A 462 27.48 36.92 28.75
N GLU A 463 26.83 36.01 29.47
CA GLU A 463 25.42 36.18 29.80
C GLU A 463 25.34 37.62 30.31
N GLU A 464 24.72 38.50 29.52
CA GLU A 464 24.09 39.68 30.07
C GLU A 464 23.24 39.19 31.24
N GLU A 465 23.55 39.69 32.44
CA GLU A 465 22.57 39.77 33.52
C GLU A 465 21.41 40.63 32.98
N GLU A 466 20.49 40.01 32.25
CA GLU A 466 19.11 40.49 32.20
C GLU A 466 18.54 40.27 33.59
N GLU A 467 18.42 41.36 34.35
CA GLU A 467 17.59 41.43 35.56
C GLU A 467 16.23 40.78 35.29
N PRO A 468 15.83 39.73 36.04
CA PRO A 468 14.47 39.22 36.00
C PRO A 468 13.62 40.01 37.00
N GLU A 469 13.22 41.24 36.66
CA GLU A 469 12.12 41.93 37.36
C GLU A 469 11.03 42.33 36.38
N LYS A 470 10.06 41.41 36.22
CA LYS A 470 8.62 41.59 36.01
C LYS A 470 8.02 40.43 35.21
N LYS A 471 7.99 39.25 35.84
CA LYS A 471 6.98 38.21 35.60
C LYS A 471 6.53 37.69 36.95
N GLY A 472 5.71 38.52 37.60
CA GLY A 472 5.09 38.25 38.88
C GLY A 472 3.79 39.02 38.95
N ASP A 473 2.97 38.94 37.89
CA ASP A 473 1.62 39.51 37.88
C ASP A 473 0.69 38.82 36.85
N GLU A 474 0.93 37.55 36.53
CA GLU A 474 0.06 36.78 35.62
C GLU A 474 -0.26 35.36 36.15
N GLU A 475 0.27 35.01 37.33
CA GLU A 475 0.01 33.74 38.02
C GLU A 475 -0.96 33.89 39.21
N LYS A 476 -1.29 35.14 39.60
CA LYS A 476 -2.24 35.43 40.68
C LYS A 476 -3.68 35.71 40.20
N GLU A 477 -3.88 35.94 38.90
CA GLU A 477 -5.21 36.10 38.30
C GLU A 477 -5.82 34.77 37.80
N LYS A 478 -5.07 33.67 37.78
CA LYS A 478 -5.59 32.33 37.42
C LYS A 478 -6.03 31.47 38.59
N GLU A 479 -5.47 31.66 39.79
CA GLU A 479 -5.94 30.95 40.99
C GLU A 479 -7.25 31.54 41.55
N GLU A 480 -7.51 32.85 41.41
CA GLU A 480 -8.79 33.46 41.84
C GLU A 480 -9.96 33.22 40.87
N GLU A 481 -9.73 32.78 39.62
CA GLU A 481 -10.79 32.46 38.65
C GLU A 481 -11.18 30.96 38.68
N GLU A 482 -10.32 30.08 39.19
CA GLU A 482 -10.62 28.66 39.41
C GLU A 482 -11.38 28.44 40.73
N GLU A 483 -11.03 29.15 41.81
CA GLU A 483 -11.74 29.05 43.10
C GLU A 483 -13.17 29.65 43.08
N LYS A 484 -13.46 30.61 42.19
CA LYS A 484 -14.82 31.16 41.99
C LYS A 484 -15.71 30.33 41.08
N LYS A 485 -15.18 29.31 40.41
CA LYS A 485 -15.96 28.43 39.52
C LYS A 485 -16.43 27.17 40.24
N ASP A 486 -15.65 26.67 41.21
CA ASP A 486 -16.03 25.53 42.03
C ASP A 486 -17.06 25.89 43.13
N GLU A 487 -17.12 27.14 43.60
CA GLU A 487 -18.14 27.58 44.57
C GLU A 487 -19.52 27.91 43.95
N LYS A 488 -19.71 27.70 42.63
CA LYS A 488 -20.98 27.92 41.92
C LYS A 488 -21.60 26.66 41.31
N GLU A 489 -21.00 25.49 41.51
CA GLU A 489 -21.58 24.18 41.14
C GLU A 489 -22.04 23.35 42.36
N GLU A 490 -21.90 23.84 43.60
CA GLU A 490 -22.39 23.15 44.82
C GLU A 490 -23.50 23.88 45.62
N ASP A 491 -24.20 24.87 45.04
CA ASP A 491 -25.45 25.44 45.60
C ASP A 491 -26.65 25.33 44.65
#